data_AF-A0A959R6V6-F1
#
_entry.id   AF-A0A959R6V6-F1
#
_cell.length_a   1.000
_cell.length_b   1.000
_cell.length_c   1.000
_cell.angle_alpha   90.00
_cell.angle_beta   90.00
_cell.angle_gamma   90.00
#
_symmetry.space_group_name_H-M   'P 1'
#
loop_
_entity.id
_entity.type
_entity.pdbx_description
1 polymer ?
#
loop_
_entity_poly.entity_id
_entity_poly.type
_entity_poly.pdbx_seq_one_letter_code
_entity_poly.pdbx_strand_id
1 'polypeptide(L)'
;MTSADISHLVREQITLITAEDRALALMDYLVEPELHIRTWNYGPEEFQCWVVARADMGQWILIYAEEGFSDSWGIVCETDSDLGMDSQWFTTLDDAFVAAFWTGPLPPGYEVN
;
A
#
# COMPACT_ATOMS: atom_id res chain seq x y z
N MET A 1 13.09 -10.23 -0.92
CA MET A 1 13.40 -9.09 -0.01
C MET A 1 13.23 -9.52 1.46
N THR A 2 13.78 -8.78 2.40
CA THR A 2 13.54 -8.92 3.86
C THR A 2 12.66 -7.79 4.39
N SER A 3 12.12 -7.95 5.61
CA SER A 3 11.33 -6.87 6.25
C SER A 3 12.14 -5.57 6.43
N ALA A 4 13.45 -5.68 6.63
CA ALA A 4 14.36 -4.55 6.72
C ALA A 4 14.51 -3.82 5.37
N ASP A 5 14.58 -4.57 4.26
CA ASP A 5 14.65 -3.98 2.91
C ASP A 5 13.36 -3.21 2.58
N ILE A 6 12.20 -3.78 2.94
CA ILE A 6 10.90 -3.13 2.74
C ILE A 6 10.76 -1.90 3.63
N SER A 7 11.21 -1.98 4.88
CA SER A 7 11.23 -0.82 5.79
C SER A 7 12.10 0.31 5.23
N HIS A 8 13.21 -0.03 4.57
CA HIS A 8 14.07 0.95 3.91
C HIS A 8 13.36 1.59 2.71
N LEU A 9 12.76 0.77 1.84
CA LEU A 9 11.98 1.23 0.70
C LEU A 9 10.83 2.17 1.11
N VAL A 10 10.06 1.79 2.12
CA VAL A 10 8.96 2.62 2.66
C VAL A 10 9.48 3.97 3.12
N ARG A 11 10.62 4.02 3.82
CA ARG A 11 11.24 5.28 4.26
C ARG A 11 11.66 6.13 3.06
N GLU A 12 12.27 5.53 2.04
CA GLU A 12 12.62 6.26 0.82
C GLU A 12 11.38 6.86 0.16
N GLN A 13 10.29 6.09 0.03
CA GLN A 13 9.04 6.60 -0.52
C GLN A 13 8.46 7.75 0.29
N ILE A 14 8.50 7.67 1.62
CA ILE A 14 8.04 8.76 2.50
C ILE A 14 8.83 10.05 2.23
N THR A 15 10.15 9.95 1.96
CA THR A 15 10.94 11.15 1.62
C THR A 15 10.56 11.80 0.29
N LEU A 16 9.87 11.09 -0.59
CA LEU A 16 9.36 11.61 -1.87
C LEU A 16 8.00 12.32 -1.71
N ILE A 17 7.32 12.13 -0.57
CA ILE A 17 6.06 12.80 -0.27
C ILE A 17 6.34 14.27 0.02
N THR A 18 5.85 15.14 -0.86
CA THR A 18 6.09 16.59 -0.76
C THR A 18 5.24 17.30 0.29
N ALA A 19 4.10 16.71 0.64
CA ALA A 19 3.19 17.25 1.65
C ALA A 19 3.55 16.69 3.03
N GLU A 20 4.08 17.55 3.89
CA GLU A 20 4.58 17.17 5.22
C GLU A 20 3.48 16.57 6.11
N ASP A 21 2.26 17.10 6.03
CA ASP A 21 1.10 16.59 6.76
C ASP A 21 0.73 15.16 6.34
N ARG A 22 0.81 14.85 5.03
CA ARG A 22 0.58 13.47 4.53
C ARG A 22 1.69 12.53 4.97
N ALA A 23 2.94 12.94 4.84
CA ALA A 23 4.08 12.13 5.27
C ALA A 23 3.97 11.78 6.76
N LEU A 24 3.64 12.76 7.61
CA LEU A 24 3.43 12.55 9.04
C LEU A 24 2.23 11.63 9.32
N ALA A 25 1.10 11.84 8.64
CA ALA A 25 -0.08 11.01 8.86
C ALA A 25 0.16 9.55 8.42
N LEU A 26 0.89 9.31 7.33
CA LEU A 26 1.23 7.95 6.89
C LEU A 26 2.06 7.22 7.95
N MET A 27 2.98 7.91 8.63
CA MET A 27 3.81 7.30 9.68
C MET A 27 3.00 6.70 10.84
N ASP A 28 1.82 7.25 11.13
CA ASP A 28 0.95 6.76 12.20
C ASP A 28 0.32 5.39 11.88
N TYR A 29 0.26 5.01 10.59
CA TYR A 29 -0.32 3.73 10.14
C TYR A 29 0.74 2.65 9.88
N LEU A 30 2.03 3.01 9.86
CA LEU A 30 3.09 2.07 9.50
C LEU A 30 3.20 0.95 10.53
N VAL A 31 3.33 -0.26 10.03
CA VAL A 31 3.64 -1.46 10.82
C VAL A 31 5.01 -2.00 10.45
N GLU A 32 5.54 -2.92 11.27
CA GLU A 32 6.70 -3.69 10.84
C GLU A 32 6.31 -4.51 9.60
N PRO A 33 7.09 -4.49 8.50
CA PRO A 33 6.70 -5.18 7.28
C PRO A 33 6.53 -6.68 7.49
N GLU A 34 5.32 -7.17 7.23
CA GLU A 34 4.96 -8.58 7.38
C GLU A 34 4.81 -9.26 6.02
N LEU A 35 5.50 -10.37 5.83
CA LEU A 35 5.42 -11.15 4.59
C LEU A 35 4.13 -11.97 4.56
N HIS A 36 3.34 -11.76 3.51
CA HIS A 36 2.13 -12.49 3.20
C HIS A 36 2.25 -13.16 1.82
N ILE A 37 1.48 -14.22 1.63
CA ILE A 37 1.26 -14.85 0.33
C ILE A 37 -0.23 -14.69 0.04
N ARG A 38 -0.56 -14.14 -1.13
CA ARG A 38 -1.94 -13.87 -1.55
C ARG A 38 -2.19 -14.41 -2.96
N THR A 39 -3.41 -14.88 -3.20
CA THR A 39 -3.83 -15.41 -4.50
C THR A 39 -4.07 -14.28 -5.50
N TRP A 40 -3.84 -14.54 -6.79
CA TRP A 40 -4.15 -13.58 -7.84
C TRP A 40 -5.60 -13.72 -8.32
N ASN A 41 -6.32 -12.62 -8.49
CA ASN A 41 -7.75 -12.65 -8.83
C ASN A 41 -8.00 -13.18 -10.25
N TYR A 42 -6.97 -13.26 -11.09
CA TYR A 42 -7.07 -13.59 -12.51
C TYR A 42 -6.52 -14.97 -12.88
N GLY A 43 -6.04 -15.74 -11.90
CA GLY A 43 -5.45 -17.04 -12.16
C GLY A 43 -5.13 -17.83 -10.91
N PRO A 44 -4.59 -19.05 -11.05
CA PRO A 44 -4.22 -19.90 -9.93
C PRO A 44 -2.91 -19.47 -9.23
N GLU A 45 -2.24 -18.44 -9.73
CA GLU A 45 -0.97 -17.95 -9.20
C GLU A 45 -1.13 -17.31 -7.81
N GLU A 46 -0.05 -17.37 -7.04
CA GLU A 46 0.08 -16.70 -5.75
C GLU A 46 1.33 -15.82 -5.78
N PHE A 47 1.23 -14.63 -5.20
CA PHE A 47 2.35 -13.70 -5.13
C PHE A 47 2.68 -13.38 -3.68
N GLN A 48 3.97 -13.13 -3.45
CA GLN A 48 4.46 -12.60 -2.19
C GLN A 48 4.20 -11.09 -2.13
N CYS A 49 3.63 -10.65 -1.02
CA CYS A 49 3.41 -9.24 -0.74
C CYS A 49 3.79 -8.91 0.71
N TRP A 50 4.06 -7.65 0.97
CA TRP A 50 4.45 -7.14 2.28
C TRP A 50 3.41 -6.19 2.79
N VAL A 51 2.84 -6.46 3.96
CA VAL A 51 1.96 -5.51 4.64
C VAL A 51 2.81 -4.44 5.28
N VAL A 52 2.61 -3.18 4.92
CA VAL A 52 3.44 -2.06 5.41
C VAL A 52 2.66 -1.04 6.23
N ALA A 53 1.33 -0.98 6.08
CA ALA A 53 0.48 -0.11 6.88
C ALA A 53 -0.88 -0.75 7.17
N ARG A 54 -1.42 -0.46 8.36
CA ARG A 54 -2.75 -0.90 8.82
C ARG A 54 -3.50 0.26 9.47
N ALA A 55 -4.80 0.34 9.22
CA ALA A 55 -5.66 1.27 9.93
C ALA A 55 -6.32 0.58 11.14
N ASP A 56 -6.24 1.19 12.32
CA ASP A 56 -6.75 0.62 13.59
C ASP A 56 -8.24 0.20 13.56
N MET A 57 -9.05 0.86 12.73
CA MET A 57 -10.48 0.55 12.54
C MET A 57 -10.81 0.17 11.10
N GLY A 58 -9.80 0.02 10.25
CA GLY A 58 -9.96 -0.25 8.84
C GLY A 58 -9.87 -1.74 8.54
N GLN A 59 -10.66 -2.18 7.55
CA GLN A 59 -10.49 -3.50 6.94
C GLN A 59 -9.34 -3.49 5.93
N TRP A 60 -8.85 -2.30 5.57
CA TRP A 60 -7.90 -2.09 4.50
C TRP A 60 -6.48 -2.05 5.03
N ILE A 61 -5.59 -2.70 4.29
CA ILE A 61 -4.17 -2.69 4.52
C ILE A 61 -3.46 -2.19 3.27
N LEU A 62 -2.34 -1.52 3.48
CA LEU A 62 -1.44 -1.11 2.41
C LEU A 62 -0.38 -2.18 2.27
N ILE A 63 -0.27 -2.74 1.07
CA ILE A 63 0.68 -3.78 0.73
C ILE A 63 1.66 -3.32 -0.34
N TYR A 64 2.85 -3.92 -0.33
CA TYR A 64 3.83 -3.83 -1.41
C TYR A 64 4.04 -5.20 -2.05
N ALA A 65 4.00 -5.29 -3.38
CA ALA A 65 4.41 -6.50 -4.09
C ALA A 65 5.28 -6.13 -5.30
N GLU A 66 6.32 -6.93 -5.55
CA GLU A 66 7.16 -6.79 -6.74
C GLU A 66 6.52 -7.41 -7.98
N GLU A 67 5.57 -8.33 -7.78
CA GLU A 67 4.95 -9.15 -8.80
C GLU A 67 3.43 -9.21 -8.60
N GLY A 68 2.69 -9.50 -9.69
CA GLY A 68 1.23 -9.62 -9.71
C GLY A 68 0.55 -8.52 -10.53
N PHE A 69 0.98 -7.27 -10.37
CA PHE A 69 0.49 -6.11 -11.13
C PHE A 69 1.65 -5.26 -11.66
N SER A 70 1.37 -4.33 -12.58
CA SER A 70 2.36 -3.38 -13.10
C SER A 70 2.81 -2.37 -12.05
N ASP A 71 1.94 -2.11 -11.10
CA ASP A 71 2.14 -1.19 -9.98
C ASP A 71 2.49 -1.98 -8.71
N SER A 72 3.26 -1.37 -7.82
CA SER A 72 3.87 -2.09 -6.69
C SER A 72 3.16 -1.88 -5.36
N TRP A 73 2.30 -0.86 -5.23
CA TRP A 73 1.61 -0.53 -3.99
C TRP A 73 0.13 -0.85 -4.12
N GLY A 74 -0.38 -1.73 -3.27
CA GLY A 74 -1.77 -2.19 -3.31
C GLY A 74 -2.55 -1.81 -2.05
N ILE A 75 -3.85 -1.64 -2.20
CA ILE A 75 -4.79 -1.53 -1.07
C ILE A 75 -5.74 -2.72 -1.13
N VAL A 76 -5.64 -3.59 -0.14
CA VAL A 76 -6.45 -4.82 -0.10
C VAL A 76 -7.15 -4.96 1.24
N CYS A 77 -8.24 -5.72 1.26
CA CYS A 77 -8.89 -6.05 2.50
C CYS A 77 -8.02 -7.07 3.26
N GLU A 78 -7.79 -6.85 4.54
CA GLU A 78 -6.93 -7.70 5.38
C GLU A 78 -7.44 -9.14 5.41
N THR A 79 -8.77 -9.30 5.47
CA THR A 79 -9.43 -10.61 5.58
C THR A 79 -9.51 -11.38 4.28
N ASP A 80 -9.34 -10.70 3.14
CA ASP A 80 -9.36 -11.36 1.85
C ASP A 80 -8.05 -12.13 1.66
N SER A 81 -8.09 -13.25 0.94
CA SER A 81 -6.90 -14.05 0.64
C SER A 81 -6.20 -13.59 -0.64
N ASP A 82 -6.84 -12.73 -1.42
CA ASP A 82 -6.40 -12.31 -2.74
C ASP A 82 -5.75 -10.93 -2.75
N LEU A 83 -5.21 -10.55 -3.91
CA LEU A 83 -4.48 -9.31 -4.16
C LEU A 83 -5.38 -8.16 -4.65
N GLY A 84 -6.70 -8.38 -4.70
CA GLY A 84 -7.64 -7.40 -5.21
C GLY A 84 -7.58 -7.23 -6.73
N MET A 85 -8.17 -6.12 -7.18
CA MET A 85 -8.28 -5.74 -8.59
C MET A 85 -7.21 -4.70 -8.96
N ASP A 86 -6.90 -4.59 -10.24
CA ASP A 86 -5.91 -3.68 -10.82
C ASP A 86 -6.14 -2.22 -10.37
N SER A 87 -7.40 -1.81 -10.22
CA SER A 87 -7.78 -0.45 -9.78
C SER A 87 -7.39 -0.14 -8.33
N GLN A 88 -6.92 -1.12 -7.58
CA GLN A 88 -6.47 -0.98 -6.20
C GLN A 88 -4.94 -0.92 -6.09
N TRP A 89 -4.24 -0.90 -7.22
CA TRP A 89 -2.79 -0.84 -7.30
C TRP A 89 -2.31 0.50 -7.86
N PHE A 90 -1.22 0.99 -7.28
CA PHE A 90 -0.71 2.35 -7.42
C PHE A 90 0.80 2.34 -7.60
N THR A 91 1.30 3.27 -8.41
CA THR A 91 2.73 3.38 -8.69
C THR A 91 3.52 3.87 -7.49
N THR A 92 2.91 4.68 -6.61
CA THR A 92 3.58 5.27 -5.44
C THR A 92 2.86 4.95 -4.14
N LEU A 93 3.64 4.94 -3.04
CA LEU A 93 3.10 4.79 -1.69
C LEU A 93 2.17 5.94 -1.29
N ASP A 94 2.45 7.17 -1.76
CA ASP A 94 1.62 8.35 -1.49
C ASP A 94 0.23 8.18 -2.10
N ASP A 95 0.15 7.72 -3.36
CA ASP A 95 -1.13 7.53 -4.04
C ASP A 95 -1.98 6.46 -3.36
N ALA A 96 -1.36 5.34 -2.97
CA ALA A 96 -2.02 4.28 -2.22
C ALA A 96 -2.48 4.77 -0.83
N PHE A 97 -1.66 5.55 -0.14
CA PHE A 97 -2.03 6.15 1.14
C PHE A 97 -3.21 7.11 0.99
N VAL A 98 -3.18 7.97 -0.01
CA VAL A 98 -4.26 8.94 -0.29
C VAL A 98 -5.57 8.25 -0.60
N ALA A 99 -5.54 7.15 -1.36
CA ALA A 99 -6.75 6.44 -1.75
C ALA A 99 -7.51 5.78 -0.59
N ALA A 100 -6.84 5.32 0.48
CA ALA A 100 -7.50 4.55 1.55
C ALA A 100 -7.37 5.08 2.98
N PHE A 101 -6.37 5.91 3.27
CA PHE A 101 -6.04 6.28 4.65
C PHE A 101 -6.08 7.80 4.88
N TRP A 102 -5.87 8.61 3.84
CA TRP A 102 -5.85 10.05 3.99
C TRP A 102 -7.26 10.63 4.19
N THR A 103 -7.40 11.47 5.22
CA THR A 103 -8.66 12.16 5.57
C THR A 103 -8.61 13.66 5.37
N GLY A 104 -7.47 14.20 4.94
CA GLY A 104 -7.31 15.62 4.63
C GLY A 104 -7.76 15.99 3.21
N PRO A 105 -7.51 17.23 2.77
CA PRO A 105 -7.85 17.65 1.42
C PRO A 105 -7.09 16.84 0.38
N LEU A 106 -7.79 16.45 -0.69
CA LEU A 106 -7.16 15.74 -1.81
C LEU A 106 -6.14 16.65 -2.52
N PRO A 107 -5.02 16.08 -3.01
CA PRO A 107 -4.06 16.82 -3.83
C PRO A 107 -4.73 17.44 -5.06
N PRO A 108 -4.28 18.61 -5.54
CA PRO A 108 -4.79 19.19 -6.78
C PRO A 108 -4.58 18.22 -7.96
N GLY A 109 -5.65 17.91 -8.69
CA GLY A 109 -5.58 17.00 -9.84
C GLY A 109 -5.70 15.52 -9.52
N TYR A 110 -5.99 15.14 -8.27
CA TYR A 110 -6.31 13.77 -7.92
C TYR A 110 -7.68 13.36 -8.48
N GLU A 111 -7.72 12.41 -9.40
CA GLU A 111 -8.94 11.83 -9.94
C GLU A 111 -9.32 10.60 -9.11
N VAL A 112 -10.49 10.65 -8.47
CA VAL A 112 -11.07 9.47 -7.81
C VAL A 112 -11.63 8.58 -8.91
N ASN A 113 -10.90 7.52 -9.26
CA ASN A 113 -11.39 6.49 -10.18
C ASN A 113 -12.35 5.53 -9.47
#